data_AF-A0AA96W725-F1
#
_entry.id   AF-A0AA96W725-F1
#
_cell.length_a   1.000
_cell.length_b   1.000
_cell.length_c   1.000
_cell.angle_alpha   90.00
_cell.angle_beta   90.00
_cell.angle_gamma   90.00
#
_symmetry.space_group_name_H-M   'P 1'
#
loop_
_entity.id
_entity.type
_entity.pdbx_description
1 polymer ?
#
loop_
_entity_poly.entity_id
_entity_poly.type
_entity_poly.pdbx_seq_one_letter_code
_entity_poly.pdbx_strand_id
1 'polypeptide(L)'
;MNTEVPTRCTHHRLSRPIVLATAVVLVSSLATACGSDAGSPGTSAGSDRPSTPTAGGTTGGTTGNESATPGQGASTTPTTSGRPTEPDTPAPPVSSGGASKVRTSVYFLHGEKVSPAPRTVTAPTTAAGALRALLAGPNRYERRHGRTTAIPSGTTLRSVVVRHHVATIDLSGRYDDGGGSLSMQARLAQVVFTATRFPSIHKVQFELDGKPVTSFGGEGIVLNEPVTRADFEDLAPLVLVESPLIGDSIRTPVRVWGSANTFEATLKLKITDVTGRTAADVYVTATSGTGTRGTFDVTIPYKAARSGVGTLTAYWESPEDGRAVIEDTVPLTVRR
;
A
#
# COMPACT_ATOMS: atom_id res chain seq x y z
N MET A 1 -16.45 -83.27 -5.80
CA MET A 1 -16.93 -82.04 -6.47
C MET A 1 -15.98 -80.92 -6.08
N ASN A 2 -14.92 -80.76 -6.89
CA ASN A 2 -13.95 -79.67 -6.75
C ASN A 2 -14.51 -78.44 -7.46
N THR A 3 -14.42 -77.28 -6.82
CA THR A 3 -14.43 -76.00 -7.52
C THR A 3 -13.52 -75.04 -6.77
N GLU A 4 -12.24 -75.06 -7.16
CA GLU A 4 -11.31 -73.96 -7.01
C GLU A 4 -11.81 -72.77 -7.87
N VAL A 5 -11.76 -71.57 -7.31
CA VAL A 5 -11.96 -70.32 -8.06
C VAL A 5 -10.58 -69.75 -8.40
N PRO A 6 -10.28 -69.48 -9.69
CA PRO A 6 -8.92 -69.12 -10.10
C PRO A 6 -8.64 -67.62 -9.95
N THR A 7 -7.45 -67.36 -9.43
CA THR A 7 -6.72 -66.08 -9.39
C THR A 7 -6.39 -65.62 -10.81
N ARG A 8 -6.81 -64.41 -11.22
CA ARG A 8 -6.32 -63.78 -12.45
C ARG A 8 -5.12 -62.88 -12.15
N CYS A 9 -3.93 -63.38 -12.47
CA CYS A 9 -2.78 -62.55 -12.80
C CYS A 9 -2.94 -62.02 -14.24
N THR A 10 -2.77 -60.72 -14.46
CA THR A 10 -2.41 -60.19 -15.78
C THR A 10 -1.22 -59.25 -15.65
N HIS A 11 -0.22 -59.54 -16.46
CA HIS A 11 1.10 -58.93 -16.50
C HIS A 11 1.09 -57.49 -17.06
N HIS A 12 2.07 -56.74 -16.55
CA HIS A 12 2.67 -55.51 -17.09
C HIS A 12 2.57 -55.30 -18.61
N ARG A 13 2.26 -54.05 -18.99
CA ARG A 13 3.06 -53.32 -19.98
C ARG A 13 3.27 -51.86 -19.57
N LEU A 14 4.48 -51.58 -19.10
CA LEU A 14 5.08 -50.26 -19.05
C LEU A 14 5.17 -49.71 -20.47
N SER A 15 4.64 -48.51 -20.71
CA SER A 15 4.89 -47.73 -21.93
C SER A 15 5.16 -46.27 -21.56
N ARG A 16 6.45 -45.94 -21.54
CA ARG A 16 7.07 -44.62 -21.75
C ARG A 16 8.11 -44.84 -22.87
N PRO A 17 8.66 -43.84 -23.57
CA PRO A 17 8.27 -42.43 -23.75
C PRO A 17 8.33 -42.00 -25.24
N ILE A 18 7.86 -40.79 -25.60
CA ILE A 18 8.46 -40.03 -26.71
C ILE A 18 8.58 -38.57 -26.27
N VAL A 19 9.83 -38.18 -26.00
CA VAL A 19 10.28 -36.80 -25.83
C VAL A 19 10.64 -36.30 -27.23
N LEU A 20 9.89 -35.32 -27.76
CA LEU A 20 10.34 -34.56 -28.93
C LEU A 20 11.16 -33.37 -28.44
N ALA A 21 12.48 -33.47 -28.64
CA ALA A 21 13.42 -32.37 -28.48
C ALA A 21 13.41 -31.54 -29.77
N THR A 22 12.86 -30.32 -29.72
CA THR A 22 13.04 -29.33 -30.78
C THR A 22 14.19 -28.41 -30.41
N ALA A 23 15.30 -28.59 -31.11
CA ALA A 23 16.46 -27.71 -31.10
C ALA A 23 16.12 -26.40 -31.83
N VAL A 24 16.27 -25.26 -31.15
CA VAL A 24 16.30 -23.93 -31.79
C VAL A 24 17.76 -23.48 -31.82
N VAL A 25 18.22 -23.21 -33.04
CA VAL A 25 19.58 -22.82 -33.40
C VAL A 25 19.84 -21.37 -32.96
N LEU A 26 20.87 -21.18 -32.15
CA LEU A 26 21.52 -19.88 -31.94
C LEU A 26 22.24 -19.46 -33.23
N VAL A 27 21.89 -18.29 -33.77
CA VAL A 27 22.73 -17.56 -34.73
C VAL A 27 23.31 -16.36 -34.01
N SER A 28 24.58 -16.48 -33.65
CA SER A 28 25.44 -15.41 -33.14
C SER A 28 26.24 -14.82 -34.31
N SER A 29 25.98 -13.56 -34.65
CA SER A 29 26.82 -12.76 -35.54
C SER A 29 27.64 -11.77 -34.71
N LEU A 30 28.95 -11.98 -34.74
CA LEU A 30 30.00 -11.07 -34.29
C LEU A 30 30.26 -10.01 -35.38
N ALA A 31 30.36 -8.75 -34.98
CA ALA A 31 31.11 -7.72 -35.70
C ALA A 31 31.73 -6.74 -34.68
N THR A 32 33.02 -6.93 -34.41
CA THR A 32 34.15 -5.97 -34.48
C THR A 32 33.79 -4.56 -34.99
N ALA A 33 34.41 -3.43 -34.64
CA ALA A 33 35.35 -2.94 -33.63
C ALA A 33 35.60 -1.44 -33.95
N CYS A 34 36.43 -0.77 -33.14
CA CYS A 34 37.01 0.59 -33.30
C CYS A 34 36.08 1.74 -32.88
N GLY A 35 36.49 2.69 -32.05
CA GLY A 35 37.83 3.05 -31.58
C GLY A 35 37.77 4.13 -30.50
N SER A 36 38.94 4.37 -29.95
CA SER A 36 39.36 5.10 -28.76
C SER A 36 39.28 6.62 -28.85
N ASP A 37 39.20 7.29 -27.69
CA ASP A 37 40.16 8.31 -27.19
C ASP A 37 39.52 9.09 -26.01
N ALA A 38 40.05 8.93 -24.79
CA ALA A 38 41.08 9.76 -24.16
C ALA A 38 40.56 11.10 -23.61
N GLY A 39 40.64 11.29 -22.28
CA GLY A 39 40.51 12.64 -21.68
C GLY A 39 39.96 12.71 -20.25
N SER A 40 40.79 12.44 -19.26
CA SER A 40 40.80 13.14 -17.96
C SER A 40 42.29 13.38 -17.64
N PRO A 41 42.69 14.43 -16.89
CA PRO A 41 41.95 15.08 -15.80
C PRO A 41 42.06 16.63 -15.77
N GLY A 42 41.30 17.27 -14.87
CA GLY A 42 41.41 18.71 -14.61
C GLY A 42 40.95 19.08 -13.20
N THR A 43 41.92 19.17 -12.29
CA THR A 43 41.86 19.69 -10.92
C THR A 43 41.82 21.23 -10.90
N SER A 44 41.00 21.81 -10.04
CA SER A 44 41.26 23.05 -9.25
C SER A 44 40.02 23.32 -8.40
N ALA A 45 40.07 23.20 -7.07
CA ALA A 45 40.62 24.16 -6.12
C ALA A 45 39.87 25.51 -6.14
N GLY A 46 39.02 25.71 -5.14
CA GLY A 46 38.26 26.94 -4.91
C GLY A 46 37.66 26.92 -3.51
N SER A 47 38.52 27.09 -2.51
CA SER A 47 38.14 27.51 -1.17
C SER A 47 37.54 28.92 -1.25
N ASP A 48 36.42 29.18 -0.58
CA ASP A 48 36.35 30.37 0.28
C ASP A 48 35.18 30.35 1.27
N ARG A 49 35.51 30.91 2.42
CA ARG A 49 34.85 30.93 3.73
C ARG A 49 33.82 32.08 3.82
N PRO A 50 32.85 32.05 4.78
CA PRO A 50 31.78 33.03 4.82
C PRO A 50 32.17 34.35 5.50
N SER A 51 31.52 35.43 5.07
CA SER A 51 31.70 36.79 5.59
C SER A 51 30.48 37.24 6.40
N THR A 52 30.69 37.45 7.69
CA THR A 52 29.91 38.36 8.56
C THR A 52 30.79 39.55 8.94
N PRO A 53 30.24 40.77 9.04
CA PRO A 53 30.81 41.79 9.91
C PRO A 53 29.78 42.41 10.89
N THR A 54 30.06 42.12 12.17
CA THR A 54 30.12 42.93 13.40
C THR A 54 29.80 44.45 13.42
N ALA A 55 28.98 44.81 14.43
CA ALA A 55 29.04 45.87 15.46
C ALA A 55 28.69 47.37 15.25
N GLY A 56 28.04 47.88 16.31
CA GLY A 56 28.14 49.23 16.92
C GLY A 56 26.83 49.58 17.64
N GLY A 57 26.71 50.00 18.91
CA GLY A 57 27.60 50.28 20.06
C GLY A 57 26.70 50.47 21.32
N THR A 58 27.19 50.16 22.53
CA THR A 58 27.47 51.09 23.67
C THR A 58 26.23 51.85 24.20
N THR A 59 25.84 51.95 25.49
CA THR A 59 26.59 52.27 26.73
C THR A 59 25.62 52.28 27.95
N GLY A 60 26.16 52.13 29.17
CA GLY A 60 25.57 52.56 30.47
C GLY A 60 24.95 51.42 31.29
N GLY A 61 25.49 50.97 32.45
CA GLY A 61 25.75 51.71 33.70
C GLY A 61 24.42 51.84 34.47
N THR A 62 24.18 51.36 35.69
CA THR A 62 25.01 51.33 36.91
C THR A 62 24.19 50.62 38.03
N THR A 63 24.89 49.94 38.95
CA THR A 63 24.61 49.52 40.37
C THR A 63 23.17 49.68 40.93
N GLY A 64 22.61 48.80 41.77
CA GLY A 64 23.15 47.95 42.84
C GLY A 64 22.16 47.98 44.03
N ASN A 65 22.31 47.03 44.95
CA ASN A 65 21.72 46.92 46.30
C ASN A 65 20.33 46.29 46.56
N GLU A 66 20.40 45.03 47.01
CA GLU A 66 20.09 44.51 48.36
C GLU A 66 18.65 44.44 48.93
N SER A 67 18.24 43.18 49.13
CA SER A 67 17.48 42.54 50.23
C SER A 67 17.08 43.33 51.49
N ALA A 68 15.83 43.14 51.94
CA ALA A 68 15.42 42.36 53.16
C ALA A 68 14.11 42.87 53.83
N THR A 69 13.10 41.97 53.89
CA THR A 69 12.10 41.54 54.92
C THR A 69 11.91 42.34 56.25
N PRO A 70 10.91 42.05 57.15
CA PRO A 70 9.56 41.43 57.11
C PRO A 70 8.45 42.26 57.84
N GLY A 71 7.18 41.81 57.79
CA GLY A 71 6.14 42.27 58.73
C GLY A 71 4.91 41.36 58.75
N GLN A 72 4.51 40.91 59.94
CA GLN A 72 3.61 39.80 60.23
C GLN A 72 2.33 40.28 60.94
N GLY A 73 1.16 39.77 60.53
CA GLY A 73 0.01 39.42 61.37
C GLY A 73 -0.97 40.51 61.86
N ALA A 74 -2.25 40.38 61.48
CA ALA A 74 -3.41 40.53 62.38
C ALA A 74 -4.69 39.96 61.74
N SER A 75 -5.55 39.41 62.59
CA SER A 75 -6.74 38.58 62.32
C SER A 75 -8.02 39.36 62.62
N THR A 76 -9.10 39.19 61.83
CA THR A 76 -10.51 39.27 62.27
C THR A 76 -11.48 38.66 61.23
N THR A 77 -12.37 37.78 61.69
CA THR A 77 -13.56 37.20 61.03
C THR A 77 -14.80 38.08 61.32
N PRO A 78 -16.05 37.75 60.89
CA PRO A 78 -16.66 37.58 59.56
C PRO A 78 -17.66 38.73 59.23
N THR A 79 -18.11 38.85 57.98
CA THR A 79 -19.40 39.51 57.68
C THR A 79 -20.11 38.82 56.52
N THR A 80 -21.28 38.28 56.86
CA THR A 80 -22.30 37.71 55.99
C THR A 80 -22.84 38.76 55.02
N SER A 81 -22.87 38.44 53.73
CA SER A 81 -23.78 39.09 52.78
C SER A 81 -24.22 38.04 51.75
N GLY A 82 -25.51 37.72 51.78
CA GLY A 82 -26.11 36.66 50.97
C GLY A 82 -26.00 36.91 49.48
N ARG A 83 -25.62 35.86 48.74
CA ARG A 83 -25.77 35.78 47.29
C ARG A 83 -26.93 34.82 46.98
N PRO A 84 -27.87 35.17 46.08
CA PRO A 84 -29.04 34.32 45.80
C PRO A 84 -28.62 32.97 45.22
N THR A 85 -29.26 31.92 45.71
CA THR A 85 -29.20 30.55 45.17
C THR A 85 -29.80 30.56 43.76
N GLU A 86 -28.96 30.43 42.75
CA GLU A 86 -29.37 30.17 41.37
C GLU A 86 -29.71 28.67 41.24
N PRO A 87 -30.80 28.29 40.53
CA PRO A 87 -31.20 26.89 40.44
C PRO A 87 -30.13 26.05 39.72
N ASP A 88 -29.74 24.93 40.33
CA ASP A 88 -28.90 23.89 39.72
C ASP A 88 -29.58 23.37 38.45
N THR A 89 -29.15 23.88 37.30
CA THR A 89 -29.49 23.33 36.00
C THR A 89 -28.62 22.10 35.79
N PRO A 90 -29.18 20.89 35.60
CA PRO A 90 -28.38 19.70 35.35
C PRO A 90 -27.52 19.93 34.10
N ALA A 91 -26.20 19.81 34.24
CA ALA A 91 -25.30 19.82 33.10
C ALA A 91 -25.78 18.75 32.10
N PRO A 92 -25.94 19.09 30.80
CA PRO A 92 -26.31 18.10 29.81
C PRO A 92 -25.27 16.97 29.83
N PRO A 93 -25.68 15.70 29.64
CA PRO A 93 -24.73 14.60 29.61
C PRO A 93 -23.69 14.91 28.54
N VAL A 94 -22.42 14.97 28.93
CA VAL A 94 -21.30 14.96 27.99
C VAL A 94 -21.42 13.67 27.19
N SER A 95 -21.98 13.80 26.00
CA SER A 95 -22.06 12.72 25.04
C SER A 95 -20.63 12.34 24.72
N SER A 96 -20.13 11.25 25.32
CA SER A 96 -18.83 10.69 25.00
C SER A 96 -18.88 10.35 23.51
N GLY A 97 -18.28 11.22 22.69
CA GLY A 97 -18.24 11.07 21.25
C GLY A 97 -17.50 9.79 20.91
N GLY A 98 -18.26 8.71 20.72
CA GLY A 98 -17.72 7.43 20.27
C GLY A 98 -16.95 7.66 18.99
N ALA A 99 -15.69 7.24 18.97
CA ALA A 99 -14.82 7.49 17.83
C ALA A 99 -15.44 6.87 16.57
N SER A 100 -15.83 7.72 15.62
CA SER A 100 -16.52 7.28 14.40
C SER A 100 -15.61 6.37 13.59
N LYS A 101 -16.19 5.34 12.96
CA LYS A 101 -15.46 4.39 12.12
C LYS A 101 -15.61 4.77 10.65
N VAL A 102 -14.51 4.82 9.93
CA VAL A 102 -14.45 5.16 8.50
C VAL A 102 -13.77 4.05 7.71
N ARG A 103 -14.21 3.87 6.46
CA ARG A 103 -13.61 2.87 5.56
C ARG A 103 -12.31 3.41 4.96
N THR A 104 -11.37 2.50 4.79
CA THR A 104 -10.12 2.69 4.07
C THR A 104 -9.77 1.39 3.34
N SER A 105 -8.63 1.36 2.68
CA SER A 105 -8.06 0.19 2.03
C SER A 105 -6.60 0.03 2.44
N VAL A 106 -6.16 -1.22 2.46
CA VAL A 106 -4.78 -1.63 2.65
C VAL A 106 -4.42 -2.62 1.54
N TYR A 107 -3.14 -2.79 1.24
CA TYR A 107 -2.70 -3.64 0.14
C TYR A 107 -2.11 -4.94 0.67
N PHE A 108 -2.80 -6.04 0.39
CA PHE A 108 -2.34 -7.40 0.62
C PHE A 108 -1.75 -7.99 -0.65
N LEU A 109 -1.33 -9.24 -0.62
CA LEU A 109 -0.95 -9.98 -1.82
C LEU A 109 -2.12 -10.85 -2.29
N HIS A 110 -2.28 -10.99 -3.60
CA HIS A 110 -3.15 -11.97 -4.25
C HIS A 110 -2.30 -12.70 -5.29
N GLY A 111 -1.91 -13.94 -4.97
CA GLY A 111 -0.75 -14.56 -5.61
C GLY A 111 0.52 -13.78 -5.27
N GLU A 112 1.27 -13.36 -6.28
CA GLU A 112 2.53 -12.60 -6.12
C GLU A 112 2.34 -11.09 -6.28
N LYS A 113 1.11 -10.62 -6.55
CA LYS A 113 0.80 -9.22 -6.86
C LYS A 113 0.09 -8.53 -5.71
N VAL A 114 0.27 -7.21 -5.59
CA VAL A 114 -0.46 -6.38 -4.63
C VAL A 114 -1.94 -6.27 -5.01
N SER A 115 -2.82 -6.35 -4.02
CA SER A 115 -4.27 -6.27 -4.18
C SER A 115 -4.90 -5.51 -3.00
N PRO A 116 -5.72 -4.48 -3.25
CA PRO A 116 -6.33 -3.70 -2.21
C PRO A 116 -7.48 -4.46 -1.53
N ALA A 117 -7.61 -4.28 -0.23
CA ALA A 117 -8.63 -4.90 0.60
C ALA A 117 -9.24 -3.86 1.55
N PRO A 118 -10.55 -3.94 1.83
CA PRO A 118 -11.23 -2.96 2.65
C PRO A 118 -10.86 -3.10 4.12
N ARG A 119 -10.68 -1.96 4.80
CA ARG A 119 -10.51 -1.87 6.24
C ARG A 119 -11.40 -0.82 6.84
N THR A 120 -11.71 -0.99 8.12
CA THR A 120 -12.40 0.01 8.91
C THR A 120 -11.44 0.49 9.99
N VAL A 121 -11.21 1.80 10.02
CA VAL A 121 -10.31 2.44 11.00
C VAL A 121 -11.08 3.53 11.74
N THR A 122 -10.56 3.92 12.90
CA THR A 122 -11.07 5.08 13.63
C THR A 122 -10.82 6.36 12.84
N ALA A 123 -11.82 7.23 12.76
CA ALA A 123 -11.71 8.52 12.09
C ALA A 123 -10.81 9.50 12.86
N PRO A 124 -10.08 10.39 12.16
CA PRO A 124 -9.93 10.45 10.71
C PRO A 124 -9.07 9.29 10.17
N THR A 125 -9.27 8.93 8.90
CA THR A 125 -8.39 7.95 8.25
C THR A 125 -6.98 8.52 8.16
N THR A 126 -6.02 7.89 8.84
CA THR A 126 -4.60 8.27 8.83
C THR A 126 -3.74 7.16 8.23
N ALA A 127 -2.56 7.53 7.70
CA ALA A 127 -1.56 6.56 7.26
C ALA A 127 -1.18 5.58 8.38
N ALA A 128 -0.99 6.07 9.60
CA ALA A 128 -0.72 5.22 10.76
C ALA A 128 -1.87 4.24 11.05
N GLY A 129 -3.13 4.68 10.95
CA GLY A 129 -4.29 3.80 11.11
C GLY A 129 -4.36 2.70 10.04
N ALA A 130 -4.12 3.06 8.77
CA ALA A 130 -4.10 2.11 7.65
C ALA A 130 -2.94 1.10 7.77
N LEU A 131 -1.74 1.56 8.14
CA LEU A 131 -0.58 0.70 8.33
C LEU A 131 -0.77 -0.27 9.50
N ARG A 132 -1.34 0.17 10.63
CA ARG A 132 -1.72 -0.76 11.71
C ARG A 132 -2.73 -1.82 11.23
N ALA A 133 -3.70 -1.41 10.40
CA ALA A 133 -4.67 -2.34 9.83
C ALA A 133 -4.03 -3.33 8.83
N LEU A 134 -2.98 -2.92 8.11
CA LEU A 134 -2.16 -3.78 7.26
C LEU A 134 -1.36 -4.79 8.09
N LEU A 135 -0.66 -4.33 9.15
CA LEU A 135 0.16 -5.18 10.03
C LEU A 135 -0.68 -6.23 10.79
N ALA A 136 -1.97 -5.97 11.01
CA ALA A 136 -2.89 -6.96 11.57
C ALA A 136 -3.12 -8.18 10.63
N GLY A 137 -2.65 -8.11 9.38
CA GLY A 137 -2.76 -9.17 8.38
C GLY A 137 -4.18 -9.34 7.82
N PRO A 138 -4.35 -10.16 6.77
CA PRO A 138 -5.64 -10.35 6.11
C PRO A 138 -6.64 -11.06 7.02
N ASN A 139 -7.92 -10.65 7.00
CA ASN A 139 -8.98 -11.24 7.81
C ASN A 139 -9.52 -12.56 7.22
N ARG A 140 -10.47 -13.22 7.90
CA ARG A 140 -11.01 -14.53 7.45
C ARG A 140 -11.65 -14.45 6.06
N TYR A 141 -12.36 -13.36 5.74
CA TYR A 141 -13.01 -13.18 4.43
C TYR A 141 -11.97 -12.96 3.34
N GLU A 142 -11.01 -12.07 3.56
CA GLU A 142 -9.89 -11.78 2.65
C GLU A 142 -9.08 -13.05 2.34
N ARG A 143 -8.72 -13.83 3.36
CA ARG A 143 -7.98 -15.11 3.19
C ARG A 143 -8.76 -16.14 2.36
N ARG A 144 -10.09 -16.23 2.54
CA ARG A 144 -10.94 -17.11 1.71
C ARG A 144 -10.98 -16.70 0.25
N HIS A 145 -10.67 -15.44 -0.05
CA HIS A 145 -10.55 -14.92 -1.41
C HIS A 145 -9.07 -14.74 -1.80
N GLY A 146 -8.16 -15.55 -1.25
CA GLY A 146 -6.77 -15.64 -1.70
C GLY A 146 -5.85 -14.52 -1.25
N ARG A 147 -6.26 -13.65 -0.32
CA ARG A 147 -5.38 -12.57 0.17
C ARG A 147 -4.40 -13.10 1.22
N THR A 148 -3.12 -12.84 1.02
CA THR A 148 -2.00 -13.21 1.90
C THR A 148 -1.16 -11.98 2.26
N THR A 149 -0.15 -12.14 3.11
CA THR A 149 0.82 -11.07 3.41
C THR A 149 2.21 -11.65 3.57
N ALA A 150 3.21 -10.91 3.10
CA ALA A 150 4.62 -11.21 3.33
C ALA A 150 5.17 -10.57 4.62
N ILE A 151 4.38 -9.74 5.31
CA ILE A 151 4.79 -9.05 6.54
C ILE A 151 4.85 -10.07 7.69
N PRO A 152 5.99 -10.20 8.39
CA PRO A 152 6.11 -11.10 9.54
C PRO A 152 5.12 -10.76 10.64
N SER A 153 4.49 -11.80 11.21
CA SER A 153 3.59 -11.65 12.35
C SER A 153 4.35 -11.06 13.55
N GLY A 154 3.67 -10.17 14.28
CA GLY A 154 4.28 -9.45 15.40
C GLY A 154 5.09 -8.22 15.01
N THR A 155 5.19 -7.87 13.72
CA THR A 155 5.71 -6.55 13.30
C THR A 155 4.84 -5.45 13.91
N THR A 156 5.47 -4.46 14.52
CA THR A 156 4.79 -3.31 15.13
C THR A 156 5.12 -2.01 14.41
N LEU A 157 4.13 -1.10 14.34
CA LEU A 157 4.32 0.26 13.86
C LEU A 157 4.70 1.16 15.04
N ARG A 158 5.93 1.69 15.01
CA ARG A 158 6.47 2.55 16.07
C ARG A 158 6.11 4.01 15.81
N SER A 159 6.34 4.51 14.59
CA SER A 159 5.99 5.88 14.23
C SER A 159 5.69 6.04 12.74
N VAL A 160 4.97 7.12 12.40
CA VAL A 160 4.79 7.60 11.03
C VAL A 160 4.91 9.12 11.05
N VAL A 161 5.84 9.67 10.30
CA VAL A 161 6.06 11.12 10.17
C VAL A 161 5.98 11.49 8.70
N VAL A 162 5.11 12.44 8.35
CA VAL A 162 4.96 12.90 6.96
C VAL A 162 5.53 14.30 6.83
N ARG A 163 6.52 14.48 5.94
CA ARG A 163 7.13 15.77 5.61
C ARG A 163 7.39 15.84 4.11
N HIS A 164 7.04 16.95 3.47
CA HIS A 164 7.30 17.18 2.03
C HIS A 164 6.88 15.99 1.14
N HIS A 165 5.69 15.44 1.37
CA HIS A 165 5.15 14.25 0.67
C HIS A 165 5.93 12.93 0.86
N VAL A 166 6.87 12.87 1.79
CA VAL A 166 7.57 11.64 2.18
C VAL A 166 7.05 11.19 3.54
N ALA A 167 6.63 9.93 3.64
CA ALA A 167 6.31 9.29 4.90
C ALA A 167 7.51 8.49 5.41
N THR A 168 8.12 8.93 6.50
CA THR A 168 9.07 8.12 7.27
C THR A 168 8.28 7.17 8.15
N ILE A 169 8.45 5.87 7.94
CA ILE A 169 7.73 4.80 8.63
C ILE A 169 8.73 3.99 9.46
N ASP A 170 8.62 4.08 10.78
CA ASP A 170 9.42 3.30 11.72
C ASP A 170 8.65 2.03 12.13
N LEU A 171 9.22 0.87 11.79
CA LEU A 171 8.70 -0.45 12.14
C LEU A 171 9.66 -1.13 13.13
N SER A 172 9.18 -2.12 13.88
CA SER A 172 10.09 -2.97 14.67
C SER A 172 11.01 -3.79 13.76
N GLY A 173 12.23 -4.11 14.21
CA GLY A 173 13.20 -4.93 13.48
C GLY A 173 12.66 -6.29 13.00
N ARG A 174 11.63 -6.82 13.67
CA ARG A 174 10.83 -7.99 13.23
C ARG A 174 10.42 -7.94 11.74
N TYR A 175 10.24 -6.74 11.19
CA TYR A 175 9.86 -6.55 9.79
C TYR A 175 10.88 -7.11 8.80
N ASP A 176 12.16 -7.17 9.19
CA ASP A 176 13.28 -7.71 8.40
C ASP A 176 13.42 -9.23 8.53
N ASP A 177 12.60 -9.88 9.37
CA ASP A 177 12.74 -11.30 9.64
C ASP A 177 12.29 -12.16 8.45
N GLY A 178 13.19 -13.04 8.00
CA GLY A 178 12.90 -14.20 7.15
C GLY A 178 12.32 -13.91 5.77
N GLY A 179 12.15 -14.98 4.99
CA GLY A 179 11.74 -14.91 3.59
C GLY A 179 12.93 -14.82 2.63
N GLY A 180 12.66 -14.98 1.35
CA GLY A 180 13.62 -14.71 0.26
C GLY A 180 13.34 -13.36 -0.41
N SER A 181 14.14 -13.01 -1.42
CA SER A 181 14.10 -11.71 -2.11
C SER A 181 12.69 -11.26 -2.51
N LEU A 182 11.89 -12.16 -3.10
CA LEU A 182 10.51 -11.85 -3.51
C LEU A 182 9.61 -11.48 -2.33
N SER A 183 9.72 -12.20 -1.20
CA SER A 183 8.96 -11.90 0.03
C SER A 183 9.38 -10.56 0.65
N MET A 184 10.66 -10.23 0.57
CA MET A 184 11.20 -8.96 1.05
C MET A 184 10.72 -7.78 0.21
N GLN A 185 10.73 -7.90 -1.12
CA GLN A 185 10.14 -6.88 -2.00
C GLN A 185 8.62 -6.78 -1.80
N ALA A 186 7.93 -7.91 -1.67
CA ALA A 186 6.48 -7.95 -1.50
C ALA A 186 6.02 -7.21 -0.23
N ARG A 187 6.69 -7.40 0.91
CA ARG A 187 6.32 -6.68 2.14
C ARG A 187 6.56 -5.17 2.02
N LEU A 188 7.66 -4.75 1.40
CA LEU A 188 7.92 -3.34 1.10
C LEU A 188 6.81 -2.75 0.21
N ALA A 189 6.44 -3.43 -0.87
CA ALA A 189 5.36 -3.02 -1.76
C ALA A 189 4.02 -2.86 -1.01
N GLN A 190 3.67 -3.81 -0.13
CA GLN A 190 2.45 -3.72 0.68
C GLN A 190 2.40 -2.44 1.53
N VAL A 191 3.52 -2.08 2.17
CA VAL A 191 3.62 -0.84 2.98
C VAL A 191 3.54 0.39 2.08
N VAL A 192 4.30 0.42 0.99
CA VAL A 192 4.38 1.56 0.07
C VAL A 192 3.02 1.86 -0.57
N PHE A 193 2.33 0.86 -1.11
CA PHE A 193 1.01 1.05 -1.70
C PHE A 193 -0.02 1.50 -0.67
N THR A 194 0.06 1.00 0.57
CA THR A 194 -0.82 1.38 1.69
C THR A 194 -0.55 2.80 2.21
N ALA A 195 0.70 3.26 2.21
CA ALA A 195 1.03 4.62 2.62
C ALA A 195 0.70 5.65 1.53
N THR A 196 0.98 5.32 0.27
CA THR A 196 0.81 6.24 -0.88
C THR A 196 -0.63 6.32 -1.39
N ARG A 197 -1.57 5.54 -0.85
CA ARG A 197 -3.01 5.76 -1.12
C ARG A 197 -3.56 7.05 -0.50
N PHE A 198 -2.79 7.70 0.36
CA PHE A 198 -3.10 9.03 0.87
C PHE A 198 -2.47 10.05 -0.08
N PRO A 199 -3.25 10.94 -0.72
CA PRO A 199 -2.72 11.86 -1.73
C PRO A 199 -1.61 12.78 -1.23
N SER A 200 -1.49 12.98 0.08
CA SER A 200 -0.40 13.76 0.67
C SER A 200 0.94 13.02 0.74
N ILE A 201 0.99 11.70 0.47
CA ILE A 201 2.19 10.85 0.58
C ILE A 201 2.51 10.30 -0.81
N HIS A 202 3.67 10.68 -1.35
CA HIS A 202 4.15 10.21 -2.66
C HIS A 202 5.28 9.19 -2.52
N LYS A 203 6.09 9.30 -1.46
CA LYS A 203 7.23 8.42 -1.21
C LYS A 203 7.25 7.91 0.24
N VAL A 204 7.96 6.81 0.46
CA VAL A 204 8.14 6.19 1.76
C VAL A 204 9.62 6.01 2.07
N GLN A 205 10.04 6.50 3.24
CA GLN A 205 11.34 6.19 3.84
C GLN A 205 11.12 5.16 4.95
N PHE A 206 11.93 4.11 4.97
CA PHE A 206 11.85 3.06 6.00
C PHE A 206 12.87 3.28 7.12
N GLU A 207 12.42 3.08 8.35
CA GLU A 207 13.23 2.96 9.55
C GLU A 207 12.90 1.66 10.29
N LEU A 208 13.90 1.06 10.92
CA LEU A 208 13.74 -0.09 11.80
C LEU A 208 14.32 0.23 13.18
N ASP A 209 13.45 0.15 14.19
CA ASP A 209 13.78 0.48 15.58
C ASP A 209 14.45 1.88 15.70
N GLY A 210 13.91 2.84 14.94
CA GLY A 210 14.37 4.23 14.91
C GLY A 210 15.66 4.47 14.12
N LYS A 211 16.14 3.48 13.34
CA LYS A 211 17.33 3.61 12.49
C LYS A 211 16.96 3.60 11.01
N PRO A 212 17.49 4.52 10.18
CA PRO A 212 17.31 4.47 8.74
C PRO A 212 17.78 3.14 8.15
N VAL A 213 16.98 2.57 7.25
CA VAL A 213 17.32 1.36 6.51
C VAL A 213 17.91 1.75 5.15
N THR A 214 19.18 1.43 4.92
CA THR A 214 19.86 1.61 3.63
C THR A 214 19.92 0.32 2.81
N SER A 215 19.88 -0.81 3.50
CA SER A 215 19.83 -2.16 2.93
C SER A 215 18.81 -2.98 3.72
N PHE A 216 17.92 -3.66 3.01
CA PHE A 216 16.84 -4.45 3.60
C PHE A 216 16.91 -5.92 3.17
N GLY A 217 16.71 -6.82 4.12
CA GLY A 217 16.91 -8.26 3.94
C GLY A 217 18.37 -8.68 3.80
N GLY A 218 18.59 -10.00 3.92
CA GLY A 218 19.90 -10.62 3.71
C GLY A 218 20.37 -10.55 2.25
N GLU A 219 19.49 -10.14 1.34
CA GLU A 219 19.73 -10.05 -0.10
C GLU A 219 20.16 -8.64 -0.55
N GLY A 220 20.14 -7.66 0.35
CA GLY A 220 20.70 -6.34 0.05
C GLY A 220 19.79 -5.44 -0.79
N ILE A 221 18.48 -5.44 -0.56
CA ILE A 221 17.57 -4.50 -1.25
C ILE A 221 17.96 -3.08 -0.86
N VAL A 222 18.38 -2.28 -1.83
CA VAL A 222 18.86 -0.91 -1.60
C VAL A 222 17.69 0.02 -1.30
N LEU A 223 17.71 0.67 -0.14
CA LEU A 223 16.70 1.63 0.35
C LEU A 223 17.32 2.98 0.75
N ASN A 224 18.42 3.37 0.09
CA ASN A 224 19.16 4.61 0.39
C ASN A 224 18.33 5.88 0.17
N GLU A 225 17.24 5.80 -0.60
CA GLU A 225 16.34 6.91 -0.89
C GLU A 225 14.87 6.52 -0.65
N PRO A 226 13.96 7.50 -0.44
CA PRO A 226 12.54 7.21 -0.32
C PRO A 226 11.97 6.56 -1.59
N VAL A 227 11.30 5.43 -1.41
CA VAL A 227 10.72 4.61 -2.50
C VAL A 227 9.26 4.96 -2.79
N THR A 228 8.80 4.58 -3.97
CA THR A 228 7.49 4.85 -4.56
C THR A 228 6.83 3.56 -5.05
N ARG A 229 5.59 3.64 -5.55
CA ARG A 229 4.94 2.49 -6.19
C ARG A 229 5.68 2.00 -7.44
N ALA A 230 6.38 2.89 -8.15
CA ALA A 230 7.10 2.54 -9.38
C ALA A 230 8.28 1.60 -9.11
N ASP A 231 8.91 1.69 -7.93
CA ASP A 231 9.99 0.80 -7.51
C ASP A 231 9.51 -0.66 -7.29
N PHE A 232 8.19 -0.88 -7.29
CA PHE A 232 7.54 -2.18 -7.13
C PHE A 232 6.56 -2.49 -8.26
N GLU A 233 6.79 -1.95 -9.47
CA GLU A 233 5.91 -2.14 -10.63
C GLU A 233 5.72 -3.63 -10.96
N ASP A 234 6.76 -4.44 -10.82
CA ASP A 234 6.71 -5.90 -11.05
C ASP A 234 5.83 -6.64 -10.03
N LEU A 235 5.48 -6.00 -8.92
CA LEU A 235 4.55 -6.54 -7.92
C LEU A 235 3.14 -5.98 -8.08
N ALA A 236 2.89 -5.05 -9.00
CA ALA A 236 1.56 -4.64 -9.39
C ALA A 236 1.02 -5.54 -10.52
N PRO A 237 -0.29 -5.85 -10.54
CA PRO A 237 -0.91 -6.43 -11.73
C PRO A 237 -0.93 -5.39 -12.86
N LEU A 238 -0.99 -5.84 -14.13
CA LEU A 238 -1.05 -4.89 -15.25
C LEU A 238 -2.30 -4.03 -15.19
N VAL A 239 -3.38 -4.54 -14.60
CA VAL A 239 -4.55 -3.76 -14.23
C VAL A 239 -4.82 -3.92 -12.73
N LEU A 240 -4.67 -2.83 -11.99
CA LEU A 240 -4.92 -2.77 -10.56
C LEU A 240 -6.23 -1.99 -10.31
N VAL A 241 -7.28 -2.69 -9.88
CA VAL A 241 -8.54 -2.05 -9.49
C VAL A 241 -8.44 -1.62 -8.02
N GLU A 242 -8.61 -0.32 -7.74
CA GLU A 242 -8.53 0.23 -6.39
C GLU A 242 -9.90 0.53 -5.77
N SER A 243 -10.94 0.60 -6.60
CA SER A 243 -12.34 0.58 -6.18
C SER A 243 -13.22 0.08 -7.33
N PRO A 244 -14.26 -0.72 -7.06
CA PRO A 244 -14.67 -1.26 -5.75
C PRO A 244 -13.66 -2.25 -5.17
N LEU A 245 -13.77 -2.53 -3.87
CA LEU A 245 -12.96 -3.51 -3.17
C LEU A 245 -13.70 -4.83 -2.96
N ILE A 246 -12.97 -5.88 -2.61
CA ILE A 246 -13.58 -7.18 -2.36
C ILE A 246 -14.66 -7.11 -1.28
N GLY A 247 -15.80 -7.74 -1.53
CA GLY A 247 -16.96 -7.75 -0.63
C GLY A 247 -17.79 -6.46 -0.64
N ASP A 248 -17.42 -5.44 -1.43
CA ASP A 248 -18.23 -4.24 -1.57
C ASP A 248 -19.60 -4.56 -2.20
N SER A 249 -20.63 -3.82 -1.78
CA SER A 249 -21.93 -3.81 -2.44
C SER A 249 -22.02 -2.63 -3.40
N ILE A 250 -22.22 -2.89 -4.68
CA ILE A 250 -22.32 -1.87 -5.73
C ILE A 250 -23.76 -1.67 -6.18
N ARG A 251 -24.09 -0.47 -6.67
CA ARG A 251 -25.35 -0.09 -7.33
C ARG A 251 -25.05 0.51 -8.70
N THR A 252 -26.04 0.58 -9.57
CA THR A 252 -25.90 1.20 -10.90
C THR A 252 -26.20 2.71 -10.82
N PRO A 253 -25.37 3.58 -11.45
CA PRO A 253 -24.07 3.26 -12.04
C PRO A 253 -22.98 3.09 -10.97
N VAL A 254 -21.96 2.28 -11.25
CA VAL A 254 -20.82 2.06 -10.36
C VAL A 254 -19.59 2.82 -10.84
N ARG A 255 -18.93 3.57 -9.95
CA ARG A 255 -17.62 4.14 -10.24
C ARG A 255 -16.53 3.10 -10.00
N VAL A 256 -15.70 2.88 -11.00
CA VAL A 256 -14.56 1.96 -10.96
C VAL A 256 -13.30 2.75 -11.30
N TRP A 257 -12.30 2.68 -10.43
CA TRP A 257 -11.03 3.39 -10.65
C TRP A 257 -9.84 2.57 -10.18
N GLY A 258 -8.68 2.92 -10.72
CA GLY A 258 -7.43 2.23 -10.45
C GLY A 258 -6.31 2.69 -11.38
N SER A 259 -5.36 1.80 -11.62
CA SER A 259 -4.22 2.05 -12.50
C SER A 259 -3.94 0.88 -13.43
N ALA A 260 -3.35 1.16 -14.59
CA ALA A 260 -3.02 0.14 -15.56
C ALA A 260 -1.69 0.43 -16.28
N ASN A 261 -1.03 -0.63 -16.72
CA ASN A 261 0.17 -0.61 -17.56
C ASN A 261 -0.02 -1.64 -18.68
N THR A 262 -1.00 -1.40 -19.54
CA THR A 262 -1.41 -2.33 -20.60
C THR A 262 -1.01 -1.80 -21.98
N PHE A 263 -1.01 -2.69 -22.98
CA PHE A 263 -0.82 -2.33 -24.37
C PHE A 263 -1.86 -1.30 -24.84
N GLU A 264 -1.39 -0.24 -25.51
CA GLU A 264 -2.21 0.90 -25.97
C GLU A 264 -3.03 1.61 -24.88
N ALA A 265 -2.68 1.43 -23.60
CA ALA A 265 -3.45 1.91 -22.46
C ALA A 265 -4.88 1.34 -22.41
N THR A 266 -5.17 0.24 -23.09
CA THR A 266 -6.52 -0.32 -23.18
C THR A 266 -6.72 -1.46 -22.19
N LEU A 267 -7.94 -1.54 -21.64
CA LEU A 267 -8.39 -2.63 -20.79
C LEU A 267 -9.91 -2.79 -20.91
N LYS A 268 -10.43 -3.89 -20.38
CA LYS A 268 -11.87 -4.16 -20.28
C LYS A 268 -12.26 -4.43 -18.84
N LEU A 269 -13.44 -3.93 -18.49
CA LEU A 269 -14.07 -4.13 -17.19
C LEU A 269 -15.40 -4.84 -17.39
N LYS A 270 -15.51 -6.06 -16.86
CA LYS A 270 -16.71 -6.90 -16.96
C LYS A 270 -17.32 -7.12 -15.59
N ILE A 271 -18.61 -6.83 -15.45
CA ILE A 271 -19.40 -7.11 -14.25
C ILE A 271 -20.30 -8.31 -14.54
N THR A 272 -20.17 -9.38 -13.76
CA THR A 272 -21.08 -10.53 -13.78
C THR A 272 -21.96 -10.55 -12.54
N ASP A 273 -23.22 -10.95 -12.72
CA ASP A 273 -24.17 -11.12 -11.61
C ASP A 273 -24.17 -12.55 -11.04
N VAL A 274 -25.04 -12.78 -10.06
CA VAL A 274 -25.17 -14.07 -9.34
C VAL A 274 -25.58 -15.24 -10.24
N THR A 275 -26.14 -14.95 -11.41
CA THR A 275 -26.53 -15.97 -12.40
C THR A 275 -25.39 -16.29 -13.36
N GLY A 276 -24.24 -15.63 -13.22
CA GLY A 276 -23.10 -15.69 -14.14
C GLY A 276 -23.31 -14.87 -15.42
N ARG A 277 -24.40 -14.09 -15.51
CA ARG A 277 -24.67 -13.24 -16.68
C ARG A 277 -23.84 -11.96 -16.61
N THR A 278 -23.34 -11.54 -17.77
CA THR A 278 -22.68 -10.24 -17.95
C THR A 278 -23.71 -9.12 -17.79
N ALA A 279 -23.58 -8.33 -16.71
CA ALA A 279 -24.39 -7.16 -16.42
C ALA A 279 -23.84 -5.89 -17.09
N ALA A 280 -22.53 -5.84 -17.32
CA ALA A 280 -21.81 -4.84 -18.11
C ALA A 280 -20.48 -5.42 -18.59
N ASP A 281 -20.00 -4.98 -19.76
CA ASP A 281 -18.67 -5.28 -20.31
C ASP A 281 -18.25 -4.05 -21.12
N VAL A 282 -17.27 -3.31 -20.63
CA VAL A 282 -16.91 -1.99 -21.18
C VAL A 282 -15.43 -1.90 -21.48
N TYR A 283 -15.11 -1.24 -22.59
CA TYR A 283 -13.75 -0.81 -22.92
C TYR A 283 -13.40 0.44 -22.12
N VAL A 284 -12.18 0.47 -21.59
CA VAL A 284 -11.63 1.59 -20.81
C VAL A 284 -10.23 1.89 -21.33
N THR A 285 -9.90 3.18 -21.34
CA THR A 285 -8.57 3.68 -21.69
C THR A 285 -7.97 4.32 -20.44
N ALA A 286 -6.78 3.86 -20.04
CA ALA A 286 -5.98 4.51 -19.02
C ALA A 286 -5.27 5.75 -19.58
N THR A 287 -4.80 6.63 -18.70
CA THR A 287 -4.11 7.86 -19.10
C THR A 287 -2.73 7.62 -19.75
N SER A 288 -2.21 6.40 -19.66
CA SER A 288 -0.92 5.98 -20.24
C SER A 288 -0.91 4.46 -20.43
N GLY A 289 -0.05 3.98 -21.34
CA GLY A 289 0.06 2.58 -21.74
C GLY A 289 1.41 1.95 -21.41
N THR A 290 1.78 0.91 -22.17
CA THR A 290 2.98 0.08 -21.96
C THR A 290 4.21 0.87 -21.53
N GLY A 291 4.82 0.42 -20.44
CA GLY A 291 6.06 0.99 -19.90
C GLY A 291 5.84 2.23 -19.04
N THR A 292 4.62 2.76 -18.94
CA THR A 292 4.29 3.88 -18.06
C THR A 292 2.89 3.71 -17.50
N ARG A 293 2.80 3.32 -16.23
CA ARG A 293 1.52 3.11 -15.54
C ARG A 293 0.65 4.37 -15.58
N GLY A 294 -0.53 4.25 -16.17
CA GLY A 294 -1.59 5.26 -16.19
C GLY A 294 -2.68 4.99 -15.15
N THR A 295 -3.60 5.93 -15.01
CA THR A 295 -4.80 5.79 -14.16
C THR A 295 -6.04 5.67 -15.02
N PHE A 296 -7.11 5.10 -14.47
CA PHE A 296 -8.44 5.13 -15.07
C PHE A 296 -9.48 5.40 -13.98
N ASP A 297 -10.55 6.09 -14.35
CA ASP A 297 -11.69 6.40 -13.48
C ASP A 297 -12.94 6.51 -14.34
N VAL A 298 -13.81 5.51 -14.27
CA VAL A 298 -14.99 5.38 -15.12
C VAL A 298 -16.23 5.11 -14.31
N THR A 299 -17.38 5.54 -14.83
CA THR A 299 -18.69 5.26 -14.24
C THR A 299 -19.47 4.33 -15.18
N ILE A 300 -19.76 3.13 -14.70
CA ILE A 300 -20.30 2.02 -15.50
C ILE A 300 -21.78 1.82 -15.14
N PRO A 301 -22.73 2.14 -16.03
CA PRO A 301 -24.08 1.65 -15.90
C PRO A 301 -24.10 0.13 -16.16
N TYR A 302 -24.83 -0.62 -15.34
CA TYR A 302 -25.01 -2.06 -15.53
C TYR A 302 -26.47 -2.48 -15.32
N LYS A 303 -26.83 -3.65 -15.87
CA LYS A 303 -28.16 -4.25 -15.73
C LYS A 303 -28.05 -5.68 -15.22
N ALA A 304 -28.19 -5.86 -13.92
CA ALA A 304 -28.20 -7.18 -13.28
C ALA A 304 -29.57 -7.85 -13.38
N ALA A 305 -29.60 -9.17 -13.61
CA ALA A 305 -30.85 -9.93 -13.61
C ALA A 305 -31.39 -10.11 -12.17
N ARG A 306 -30.49 -10.31 -11.21
CA ARG A 306 -30.79 -10.48 -9.79
C ARG A 306 -29.73 -9.82 -8.92
N SER A 307 -30.14 -9.31 -7.76
CA SER A 307 -29.19 -8.89 -6.72
C SER A 307 -28.53 -10.13 -6.09
N GLY A 308 -27.24 -10.09 -5.85
CA GLY A 308 -26.51 -11.20 -5.24
C GLY A 308 -25.00 -11.08 -5.40
N VAL A 309 -24.30 -12.17 -5.12
CA VAL A 309 -22.85 -12.26 -5.35
C VAL A 309 -22.58 -12.03 -6.84
N GLY A 310 -21.57 -11.25 -7.16
CA GLY A 310 -21.09 -11.08 -8.52
C GLY A 310 -19.61 -10.74 -8.50
N THR A 311 -19.09 -10.42 -9.67
CA THR A 311 -17.65 -10.22 -9.85
C THR A 311 -17.41 -9.07 -10.81
N LEU A 312 -16.48 -8.18 -10.46
CA LEU A 312 -15.83 -7.30 -11.41
C LEU A 312 -14.53 -7.96 -11.85
N THR A 313 -14.39 -8.21 -13.14
CA THR A 313 -13.18 -8.74 -13.76
C THR A 313 -12.53 -7.65 -14.58
N ALA A 314 -11.25 -7.39 -14.28
CA ALA A 314 -10.40 -6.53 -15.09
C ALA A 314 -9.46 -7.40 -15.92
N TYR A 315 -9.48 -7.19 -17.23
CA TYR A 315 -8.72 -7.99 -18.18
C TYR A 315 -8.35 -7.17 -19.40
N TRP A 316 -7.44 -7.69 -20.20
CA TRP A 316 -7.10 -7.16 -21.51
C TRP A 316 -7.03 -8.31 -22.50
N GLU A 317 -7.08 -8.00 -23.79
CA GLU A 317 -6.97 -8.99 -24.86
C GLU A 317 -5.52 -9.02 -25.32
N SER A 318 -4.90 -10.21 -25.29
CA SER A 318 -3.52 -10.38 -25.72
C SER A 318 -3.38 -10.03 -27.21
N PRO A 319 -2.45 -9.14 -27.61
CA PRO A 319 -2.14 -8.87 -29.01
C PRO A 319 -1.64 -10.09 -29.76
N GLU A 320 -1.11 -11.10 -29.06
CA GLU A 320 -0.53 -12.30 -29.67
C GLU A 320 -1.61 -13.25 -30.20
N ASP A 321 -2.70 -13.45 -29.43
CA ASP A 321 -3.71 -14.48 -29.72
C ASP A 321 -5.17 -14.05 -29.47
N GLY A 322 -5.41 -12.80 -29.09
CA GLY A 322 -6.72 -12.24 -28.79
C GLY A 322 -7.39 -12.80 -27.53
N ARG A 323 -6.70 -13.65 -26.75
CA ARG A 323 -7.28 -14.23 -25.54
C ARG A 323 -7.34 -13.21 -24.42
N ALA A 324 -8.41 -13.32 -23.63
CA ALA A 324 -8.55 -12.51 -22.42
C ALA A 324 -7.52 -12.94 -21.36
N VAL A 325 -6.61 -12.04 -21.02
CA VAL A 325 -5.68 -12.17 -19.91
C VAL A 325 -6.30 -11.48 -18.69
N ILE A 326 -6.71 -12.29 -17.71
CA ILE A 326 -7.35 -11.79 -16.49
C ILE A 326 -6.27 -11.27 -15.55
N GLU A 327 -6.33 -9.99 -15.23
CA GLU A 327 -5.36 -9.31 -14.35
C GLU A 327 -5.87 -9.18 -12.92
N ASP A 328 -7.17 -8.90 -12.75
CA ASP A 328 -7.78 -8.79 -11.44
C ASP A 328 -9.22 -9.29 -11.43
N THR A 329 -9.62 -9.81 -10.27
CA THR A 329 -10.97 -10.30 -10.01
C THR A 329 -11.40 -9.84 -8.62
N VAL A 330 -12.40 -8.97 -8.61
CA VAL A 330 -12.96 -8.35 -7.41
C VAL A 330 -14.33 -8.96 -7.13
N PRO A 331 -14.44 -9.96 -6.23
CA PRO A 331 -15.72 -10.50 -5.78
C PRO A 331 -16.50 -9.42 -5.02
N LEU A 332 -17.78 -9.25 -5.34
CA LEU A 332 -18.62 -8.16 -4.86
C LEU A 332 -20.08 -8.59 -4.73
N THR A 333 -20.93 -7.72 -4.19
CA THR A 333 -22.38 -7.87 -4.21
C THR A 333 -22.98 -6.89 -5.22
N VAL A 334 -23.55 -7.41 -6.29
CA VAL A 334 -24.26 -6.62 -7.31
C VAL A 334 -25.69 -6.39 -6.85
N ARG A 335 -26.14 -5.12 -6.88
CA ARG A 335 -27.54 -4.76 -6.56
C ARG A 335 -28.23 -4.29 -7.84
N ARG A 336 -29.45 -4.77 -8.04
CA ARG A 336 -30.32 -4.31 -9.12
C ARG A 336 -30.81 -2.88 -8.85
#